data_AF-A0A2D9TB53-F1
#
_entry.id   AF-A0A2D9TB53-F1
#
_cell.length_a   1.000
_cell.length_b   1.000
_cell.length_c   1.000
_cell.angle_alpha   90.00
_cell.angle_beta   90.00
_cell.angle_gamma   90.00
#
_symmetry.space_group_name_H-M   'P 1'
#
loop_
_entity.id
_entity.type
_entity.pdbx_description
1 polymer ?
#
loop_
_entity_poly.entity_id
_entity_poly.type
_entity_poly.pdbx_seq_one_letter_code
_entity_poly.pdbx_strand_id
1 'polypeptide(L)'
;MSPPHIVVRGATTAISRRTTFRKAFLAPWDPMVRDIWLYSLADAARQTNTDVHMSTLVVNHHHTTATPNEDNFPEFLRRLHRDASRGINALLREVGYDVPHHVFDKRPTHRMRLLDGEAQVSQLIHDFLNPVSSGLVAKPTDMPGGPLIEFGHWKGEGFVIKRPPMGFSKERPSEVLLSPKIMPVLLADFDGDLDKAIFEMRRLCRGVKQSMARARPFPPLGARRLRQLHPFDEPNSPAEETGPIIPSFRIGARGLVGSERYRRAATEVATFRRCHRQRRLERRRGETPSFPHGTYELRVRHGVPVDPPLPDALVAAPGPLLHEVEAEFASGKREPTGRRETLTAEVADAWTEAASAVVATEATDLDFRALRTPEAEGASDTDDPTPRPRRLRSGSRRLVPLLRVKRRRSKGKGPPR
;
A
#
# COMPACT_ATOMS: atom_id res chain seq x y z
N MET A 1 15.41 7.08 20.97
CA MET A 1 14.14 7.60 20.45
C MET A 1 14.20 7.59 18.93
N SER A 2 13.17 7.08 18.26
CA SER A 2 13.09 7.14 16.80
C SER A 2 13.05 8.60 16.32
N PRO A 3 13.70 8.94 15.19
CA PRO A 3 13.66 10.29 14.64
C PRO A 3 12.20 10.73 14.34
N PRO A 4 11.88 12.02 14.50
CA PRO A 4 10.57 12.53 14.09
C PRO A 4 10.39 12.41 12.58
N HIS A 5 9.15 12.16 12.15
CA HIS A 5 8.75 12.13 10.75
C HIS A 5 8.04 13.42 10.37
N ILE A 6 8.26 13.88 9.14
CA ILE A 6 7.53 14.99 8.54
C ILE A 6 6.17 14.46 8.06
N VAL A 7 5.09 15.11 8.48
CA VAL A 7 3.71 14.72 8.14
C VAL A 7 2.98 15.93 7.56
N VAL A 8 2.63 15.87 6.28
CA VAL A 8 1.91 16.95 5.59
C VAL A 8 0.85 16.40 4.65
N ARG A 9 -0.18 17.20 4.39
CA ARG A 9 -1.23 16.93 3.39
C ARG A 9 -0.62 16.77 2.00
N GLY A 10 -1.26 15.96 1.16
CA GLY A 10 -0.83 15.71 -0.20
C GLY A 10 0.48 14.93 -0.32
N ALA A 11 1.10 14.49 0.78
CA ALA A 11 2.31 13.69 0.74
C ALA A 11 2.00 12.25 0.33
N THR A 12 2.03 11.97 -0.98
CA THR A 12 2.00 10.60 -1.50
C THR A 12 3.13 9.79 -0.88
N THR A 13 2.75 8.74 -0.14
CA THR A 13 3.67 8.01 0.73
C THR A 13 3.53 6.51 0.50
N ALA A 14 4.67 5.87 0.24
CA ALA A 14 4.82 4.42 0.27
C ALA A 14 4.95 3.95 1.72
N ILE A 15 4.22 2.89 2.04
CA ILE A 15 4.12 2.31 3.39
C ILE A 15 4.49 0.84 3.30
N SER A 16 5.35 0.40 4.22
CA SER A 16 5.50 -1.02 4.50
C SER A 16 5.54 -1.28 6.00
N ARG A 17 5.01 -2.44 6.39
CA ARG A 17 5.09 -2.92 7.77
C ARG A 17 5.13 -4.43 7.79
N ARG A 18 6.11 -4.98 8.52
CA ARG A 18 6.29 -6.41 8.72
C ARG A 18 5.47 -6.90 9.92
N THR A 19 5.08 -8.17 9.87
CA THR A 19 4.48 -8.90 10.98
C THR A 19 5.53 -9.22 12.04
N THR A 20 5.07 -9.42 13.27
CA THR A 20 5.94 -9.87 14.36
C THR A 20 6.60 -11.19 13.99
N PHE A 21 7.91 -11.33 14.25
CA PHE A 21 8.73 -12.49 13.87
C PHE A 21 8.60 -12.93 12.40
N ARG A 22 8.24 -12.01 11.49
CA ARG A 22 8.03 -12.33 10.06
C ARG A 22 7.03 -13.46 9.83
N LYS A 23 6.08 -13.64 10.76
CA LYS A 23 5.03 -14.67 10.69
C LYS A 23 4.09 -14.44 9.52
N ALA A 24 3.59 -15.52 8.94
CA ALA A 24 2.68 -15.55 7.80
C ALA A 24 1.23 -15.08 8.11
N PHE A 25 1.04 -14.15 9.06
CA PHE A 25 -0.28 -13.66 9.47
C PHE A 25 -1.07 -12.96 8.35
N LEU A 26 -0.40 -12.47 7.30
CA LEU A 26 -1.02 -11.83 6.13
C LEU A 26 -1.03 -12.74 4.91
N ALA A 27 -0.65 -14.03 5.05
CA ALA A 27 -0.77 -15.00 3.97
C ALA A 27 -2.24 -15.36 3.73
N PRO A 28 -2.57 -15.88 2.54
CA PRO A 28 -3.94 -16.24 2.20
C PRO A 28 -4.30 -17.65 2.68
N TRP A 29 -3.96 -17.99 3.92
CA TRP A 29 -4.32 -19.24 4.58
C TRP A 29 -5.82 -19.33 4.91
N ASP A 30 -6.48 -18.17 5.01
CA ASP A 30 -7.93 -18.03 5.07
C ASP A 30 -8.37 -16.83 4.20
N PRO A 31 -9.44 -16.94 3.39
CA PRO A 31 -9.96 -15.81 2.59
C PRO A 31 -10.28 -14.56 3.42
N MET A 32 -10.68 -14.72 4.68
CA MET A 32 -11.03 -13.64 5.59
C MET A 32 -9.84 -12.73 5.92
N VAL A 33 -8.59 -13.18 5.77
CA VAL A 33 -7.39 -12.34 5.92
C VAL A 33 -7.46 -11.15 4.95
N ARG A 34 -7.84 -11.41 3.69
CA ARG A 34 -8.01 -10.38 2.66
C ARG A 34 -9.17 -9.43 3.02
N ASP A 35 -10.31 -9.98 3.45
CA ASP A 35 -11.50 -9.17 3.75
C ASP A 35 -11.27 -8.27 4.98
N ILE A 36 -10.60 -8.77 6.01
CA ILE A 36 -10.13 -8.01 7.17
C ILE A 36 -9.23 -6.86 6.73
N TRP A 37 -8.26 -7.14 5.86
CA TRP A 37 -7.35 -6.11 5.38
C TRP A 37 -8.07 -5.02 4.59
N LEU A 38 -8.87 -5.41 3.60
CA LEU A 38 -9.60 -4.48 2.74
C LEU A 38 -10.57 -3.61 3.54
N TYR A 39 -11.30 -4.20 4.49
CA TYR A 39 -12.23 -3.45 5.33
C TYR A 39 -11.49 -2.47 6.24
N SER A 40 -10.39 -2.90 6.85
CA SER A 40 -9.55 -2.03 7.70
C SER A 40 -8.95 -0.87 6.93
N LEU A 41 -8.50 -1.12 5.69
CA LEU A 41 -7.96 -0.11 4.78
C LEU A 41 -9.03 0.88 4.35
N ALA A 42 -10.20 0.39 3.93
CA ALA A 42 -11.32 1.23 3.50
C ALA A 42 -11.86 2.10 4.63
N ASP A 43 -12.07 1.53 5.82
CA ASP A 43 -12.59 2.30 6.96
C ASP A 43 -11.56 3.29 7.50
N ALA A 44 -10.26 2.94 7.50
CA ALA A 44 -9.21 3.89 7.83
C ALA A 44 -9.17 5.07 6.84
N ALA A 45 -9.17 4.78 5.54
CA ALA A 45 -9.17 5.78 4.47
C ALA A 45 -10.36 6.75 4.60
N ARG A 46 -11.57 6.21 4.82
CA ARG A 46 -12.80 6.99 5.04
C ARG A 46 -12.71 7.90 6.26
N GLN A 47 -12.18 7.39 7.37
CA GLN A 47 -12.13 8.11 8.65
C GLN A 47 -11.08 9.22 8.67
N THR A 48 -10.07 9.15 7.81
CA THR A 48 -8.95 10.11 7.79
C THR A 48 -8.84 10.87 6.48
N ASN A 49 -9.84 10.76 5.60
CA ASN A 49 -9.85 11.41 4.30
C ASN A 49 -8.55 11.14 3.52
N THR A 50 -8.16 9.87 3.43
CA THR A 50 -6.90 9.45 2.80
C THR A 50 -7.18 8.71 1.51
N ASP A 51 -6.58 9.15 0.41
CA ASP A 51 -6.69 8.48 -0.87
C ASP A 51 -5.73 7.28 -0.92
N VAL A 52 -6.27 6.10 -1.20
CA VAL A 52 -5.48 4.87 -1.36
C VAL A 52 -5.20 4.67 -2.85
N HIS A 53 -3.95 4.37 -3.20
CA HIS A 53 -3.54 4.20 -4.60
C HIS A 53 -3.26 2.74 -4.95
N MET A 54 -2.61 2.02 -4.04
CA MET A 54 -2.20 0.63 -4.21
C MET A 54 -2.09 -0.05 -2.85
N SER A 55 -2.40 -1.35 -2.78
CA SER A 55 -2.11 -2.18 -1.61
C SER A 55 -1.84 -3.62 -2.06
N THR A 56 -0.85 -4.25 -1.45
CA THR A 56 -0.43 -5.63 -1.73
C THR A 56 -0.07 -6.29 -0.40
N LEU A 57 -0.58 -7.48 -0.14
CA LEU A 57 -0.13 -8.35 0.95
C LEU A 57 0.92 -9.32 0.44
N VAL A 58 1.98 -9.48 1.23
CA VAL A 58 3.16 -10.27 0.89
C VAL A 58 3.50 -11.21 2.04
N VAL A 59 2.51 -12.01 2.46
CA VAL A 59 2.60 -13.07 3.47
C VAL A 59 2.93 -12.59 4.89
N ASN A 60 4.09 -11.97 5.10
CA ASN A 60 4.56 -11.45 6.38
C ASN A 60 4.69 -9.92 6.41
N HIS A 61 4.30 -9.23 5.34
CA HIS A 61 4.25 -7.77 5.32
C HIS A 61 3.24 -7.28 4.29
N HIS A 62 3.06 -5.97 4.23
CA HIS A 62 2.27 -5.32 3.20
C HIS A 62 3.06 -4.19 2.57
N HIS A 63 2.72 -3.89 1.32
CA HIS A 63 3.03 -2.64 0.64
C HIS A 63 1.74 -1.87 0.43
N THR A 64 1.73 -0.58 0.73
CA THR A 64 0.56 0.27 0.50
C THR A 64 1.02 1.67 0.16
N THR A 65 0.44 2.26 -0.89
CA THR A 65 0.73 3.64 -1.28
C THR A 65 -0.53 4.46 -1.14
N ALA A 66 -0.44 5.59 -0.43
CA ALA A 66 -1.58 6.43 -0.09
C ALA A 66 -1.18 7.93 0.02
N THR A 67 -2.15 8.83 -0.18
CA THR A 67 -1.98 10.28 -0.04
C THR A 67 -3.01 10.81 0.96
N PRO A 68 -2.58 11.41 2.08
CA PRO A 68 -3.51 12.02 3.03
C PRO A 68 -4.01 13.38 2.50
N ASN A 69 -5.32 13.65 2.53
CA ASN A 69 -5.83 14.98 2.16
C ASN A 69 -5.66 16.02 3.30
N GLU A 70 -5.26 15.58 4.48
CA GLU A 70 -5.03 16.39 5.67
C GLU A 70 -3.68 16.02 6.32
N ASP A 71 -3.18 16.81 7.26
CA ASP A 71 -1.95 16.49 8.00
C ASP A 71 -2.17 15.40 9.07
N ASN A 72 -2.83 14.29 8.73
CA ASN A 72 -3.31 13.29 9.69
C ASN A 72 -2.80 11.85 9.42
N PHE A 73 -1.82 11.68 8.53
CA PHE A 73 -1.37 10.35 8.09
C PHE A 73 -1.00 9.34 9.19
N PRO A 74 -0.41 9.73 10.34
CA PRO A 74 -0.19 8.80 11.44
C PRO A 74 -1.48 8.21 12.02
N GLU A 75 -2.60 8.94 11.97
CA GLU A 75 -3.91 8.44 12.38
C GLU A 75 -4.44 7.38 11.40
N PHE A 76 -4.24 7.58 10.09
CA PHE A 76 -4.57 6.57 9.07
C PHE A 76 -3.85 5.25 9.35
N LEU A 77 -2.53 5.31 9.54
CA LEU A 77 -1.70 4.14 9.85
C LEU A 77 -2.12 3.45 11.14
N ARG A 78 -2.37 4.25 12.19
CA ARG A 78 -2.82 3.74 13.49
C ARG A 78 -4.14 2.97 13.34
N ARG A 79 -5.11 3.51 12.60
CA ARG A 79 -6.41 2.87 12.35
C ARG A 79 -6.25 1.59 11.55
N LEU A 80 -5.57 1.67 10.41
CA LEU A 80 -5.33 0.52 9.53
C LEU A 80 -4.70 -0.64 10.30
N HIS A 81 -3.54 -0.43 10.94
CA HIS A 81 -2.84 -1.54 11.59
C HIS A 81 -3.53 -2.03 12.85
N ARG A 82 -4.15 -1.14 13.64
CA ARG A 82 -4.94 -1.55 14.81
C ARG A 82 -6.12 -2.42 14.40
N ASP A 83 -6.88 -1.99 13.41
CA ASP A 83 -8.12 -2.66 13.02
C ASP A 83 -7.82 -3.97 12.27
N ALA A 84 -6.78 -3.99 11.43
CA ALA A 84 -6.28 -5.23 10.83
C ALA A 84 -5.78 -6.21 11.90
N SER A 85 -5.00 -5.76 12.89
CA SER A 85 -4.53 -6.63 13.98
C SER A 85 -5.68 -7.24 14.76
N ARG A 86 -6.72 -6.45 15.07
CA ARG A 86 -7.91 -6.93 15.78
C ARG A 86 -8.68 -7.97 14.97
N GLY A 87 -8.84 -7.73 13.66
CA GLY A 87 -9.45 -8.68 12.74
C GLY A 87 -8.69 -10.01 12.69
N ILE A 88 -7.37 -9.94 12.45
CA ILE A 88 -6.52 -11.15 12.37
C ILE A 88 -6.51 -11.91 13.70
N ASN A 89 -6.37 -11.23 14.83
CA ASN A 89 -6.43 -11.89 16.15
C ASN A 89 -7.78 -12.55 16.43
N ALA A 90 -8.88 -11.95 15.97
CA ALA A 90 -10.20 -12.57 16.10
C ALA A 90 -10.35 -13.79 15.19
N LEU A 91 -9.83 -13.71 13.96
CA LEU A 91 -9.84 -14.83 13.02
C LEU A 91 -9.00 -16.00 13.54
N LEU A 92 -7.78 -15.76 14.02
CA LEU A 92 -6.91 -16.79 14.61
C LEU A 92 -7.62 -17.52 15.77
N ARG A 93 -8.28 -16.77 16.66
CA ARG A 93 -9.08 -17.34 17.75
C ARG A 93 -10.23 -18.19 17.24
N GLU A 94 -10.97 -17.71 16.25
CA GLU A 94 -12.14 -18.40 15.68
C GLU A 94 -11.74 -19.77 15.10
N VAL A 95 -10.59 -19.84 14.41
CA VAL A 95 -10.11 -21.08 13.81
C VAL A 95 -9.27 -21.94 14.77
N GLY A 96 -9.20 -21.57 16.05
CA GLY A 96 -8.57 -22.36 17.11
C GLY A 96 -7.04 -22.24 17.23
N TYR A 97 -6.43 -21.21 16.64
CA TYR A 97 -5.01 -20.93 16.81
C TYR A 97 -4.71 -20.03 18.00
N ASP A 98 -3.45 -20.06 18.45
CA ASP A 98 -2.93 -19.09 19.40
C ASP A 98 -3.09 -17.65 18.88
N VAL A 99 -3.28 -16.70 19.80
CA VAL A 99 -3.46 -15.30 19.45
C VAL A 99 -2.22 -14.52 19.85
N PRO A 100 -1.47 -13.92 18.91
CA PRO A 100 -0.27 -13.16 19.23
C PRO A 100 -0.62 -11.86 19.95
N HIS A 101 0.23 -11.43 20.88
CA HIS A 101 0.12 -10.11 21.52
C HIS A 101 0.21 -8.96 20.50
N HIS A 102 0.99 -9.16 19.44
CA HIS A 102 1.18 -8.17 18.36
C HIS A 102 1.21 -8.87 17.00
N VAL A 103 0.31 -8.52 16.09
CA VAL A 103 0.35 -8.99 14.69
C VAL A 103 1.49 -8.33 13.93
N PHE A 104 1.67 -7.01 14.09
CA PHE A 104 2.77 -6.25 13.48
C PHE A 104 3.93 -6.07 14.43
N ASP A 105 5.14 -5.99 13.89
CA ASP A 105 6.33 -5.79 14.68
C ASP A 105 6.31 -4.45 15.46
N LYS A 106 7.18 -4.39 16.49
CA LYS A 106 7.34 -3.20 17.33
C LYS A 106 8.10 -2.08 16.63
N ARG A 107 8.67 -2.32 15.45
CA ARG A 107 9.34 -1.28 14.67
C ARG A 107 8.28 -0.30 14.15
N PRO A 108 8.60 0.99 14.07
CA PRO A 108 7.70 1.94 13.44
C PRO A 108 7.42 1.53 12.00
N THR A 109 6.19 1.75 11.53
CA THR A 109 5.84 1.61 10.12
C THR A 109 6.79 2.43 9.26
N HIS A 110 7.38 1.78 8.26
CA HIS A 110 8.21 2.47 7.28
C HIS A 110 7.31 3.35 6.40
N ARG A 111 7.77 4.57 6.18
CA ARG A 111 7.08 5.63 5.45
C ARG A 111 8.08 6.35 4.58
N MET A 112 7.82 6.39 3.29
CA MET A 112 8.68 7.05 2.32
C MET A 112 7.85 7.93 1.40
N ARG A 113 8.02 9.25 1.53
CA ARG A 113 7.35 10.23 0.66
C ARG A 113 7.90 10.14 -0.76
N LEU A 114 7.04 10.03 -1.76
CA LEU A 114 7.40 9.97 -3.18
C LEU A 114 7.30 11.39 -3.76
N LEU A 115 8.45 12.00 -4.06
CA LEU A 115 8.53 13.43 -4.36
C LEU A 115 8.31 13.80 -5.84
N ASP A 116 8.38 12.82 -6.74
CA ASP A 116 8.22 13.00 -8.18
C ASP A 116 7.51 11.79 -8.83
N GLY A 117 7.14 11.94 -10.10
CA GLY A 117 6.44 10.92 -10.87
C GLY A 117 7.27 9.65 -11.07
N GLU A 118 8.58 9.80 -11.28
CA GLU A 118 9.51 8.69 -11.45
C GLU A 118 9.55 7.82 -10.17
N ALA A 119 9.59 8.42 -8.98
CA ALA A 119 9.51 7.70 -7.71
C ALA A 119 8.14 7.02 -7.53
N GLN A 120 7.06 7.69 -7.94
CA GLN A 120 5.69 7.18 -7.87
C GLN A 120 5.49 5.95 -8.77
N VAL A 121 5.88 6.02 -10.04
CA VAL A 121 5.81 4.88 -10.97
C VAL A 121 6.69 3.73 -10.50
N SER A 122 7.94 4.03 -10.11
CA SER A 122 8.86 3.00 -9.61
C SER A 122 8.28 2.27 -8.40
N GLN A 123 7.67 2.99 -7.45
CA GLN A 123 7.05 2.38 -6.28
C GLN A 123 5.80 1.57 -6.64
N LEU A 124 4.94 2.05 -7.54
CA LEU A 124 3.76 1.30 -7.96
C LEU A 124 4.12 -0.04 -8.61
N ILE A 125 5.13 -0.03 -9.48
CA ILE A 125 5.63 -1.25 -10.12
C ILE A 125 6.19 -2.19 -9.06
N HIS A 126 6.97 -1.67 -8.12
CA HIS A 126 7.49 -2.44 -6.98
C HIS A 126 6.34 -3.08 -6.20
N ASP A 127 5.38 -2.29 -5.71
CA ASP A 127 4.27 -2.76 -4.88
C ASP A 127 3.42 -3.82 -5.59
N PHE A 128 3.16 -3.64 -6.89
CA PHE A 128 2.34 -4.56 -7.68
C PHE A 128 3.08 -5.86 -8.02
N LEU A 129 4.38 -5.79 -8.29
CA LEU A 129 5.21 -6.95 -8.64
C LEU A 129 5.91 -7.60 -7.45
N ASN A 130 5.77 -7.07 -6.23
CA ASN A 130 6.47 -7.62 -5.07
C ASN A 130 6.18 -9.12 -4.85
N PRO A 131 4.92 -9.64 -4.94
CA PRO A 131 4.68 -11.08 -4.84
C PRO A 131 5.39 -11.91 -5.93
N VAL A 132 5.66 -11.29 -7.08
CA VAL A 132 6.48 -11.91 -8.11
C VAL A 132 7.93 -11.89 -7.64
N SER A 133 8.55 -10.73 -7.39
CA SER A 133 9.97 -10.65 -7.01
C SER A 133 10.32 -11.51 -5.81
N SER A 134 9.42 -11.65 -4.84
CA SER A 134 9.65 -12.44 -3.62
C SER A 134 9.46 -13.95 -3.78
N GLY A 135 9.39 -14.49 -5.01
CA GLY A 135 9.30 -15.94 -5.17
C GLY A 135 7.89 -16.53 -4.99
N LEU A 136 6.86 -15.75 -4.64
CA LEU A 136 5.58 -16.30 -4.22
C LEU A 136 4.74 -16.81 -5.41
N VAL A 137 4.67 -16.03 -6.48
CA VAL A 137 3.85 -16.32 -7.69
C VAL A 137 4.55 -15.92 -8.98
N ALA A 138 4.10 -16.48 -10.12
CA ALA A 138 4.61 -16.10 -11.44
C ALA A 138 4.02 -14.79 -11.96
N LYS A 139 2.76 -14.50 -11.60
CA LYS A 139 2.04 -13.26 -11.96
C LYS A 139 1.27 -12.76 -10.74
N PRO A 140 1.08 -11.43 -10.58
CA PRO A 140 0.30 -10.90 -9.46
C PRO A 140 -1.13 -11.45 -9.38
N THR A 141 -1.73 -11.75 -10.53
CA THR A 141 -3.06 -12.37 -10.65
C THR A 141 -3.14 -13.78 -10.06
N ASP A 142 -2.00 -14.46 -9.89
CA ASP A 142 -1.94 -15.82 -9.36
C ASP A 142 -1.92 -15.83 -7.82
N MET A 143 -1.80 -14.66 -7.17
CA MET A 143 -1.97 -14.57 -5.72
C MET A 143 -3.38 -15.06 -5.35
N PRO A 144 -3.53 -15.93 -4.34
CA PRO A 144 -4.86 -16.31 -3.86
C PRO A 144 -5.72 -15.09 -3.50
N GLY A 145 -6.90 -14.97 -4.11
CA GLY A 145 -7.77 -13.79 -3.98
C GLY A 145 -7.45 -12.65 -4.95
N GLY A 146 -6.42 -12.80 -5.79
CA GLY A 146 -5.94 -11.80 -6.74
C GLY A 146 -5.23 -10.60 -6.08
N PRO A 147 -4.78 -9.62 -6.88
CA PRO A 147 -4.30 -8.34 -6.35
C PRO A 147 -5.38 -7.69 -5.49
N LEU A 148 -4.99 -7.03 -4.39
CA LEU A 148 -5.97 -6.28 -3.58
C LEU A 148 -6.47 -5.06 -4.35
N ILE A 149 -5.53 -4.27 -4.84
CA ILE A 149 -5.76 -3.13 -5.71
C ILE A 149 -4.86 -3.31 -6.93
N GLU A 150 -5.35 -2.94 -8.11
CA GLU A 150 -4.59 -2.91 -9.36
C GLU A 150 -4.87 -1.60 -10.09
N PHE A 151 -4.06 -1.26 -11.10
CA PHE A 151 -4.17 0.00 -11.83
C PHE A 151 -5.57 0.25 -12.42
N GLY A 152 -6.27 -0.81 -12.83
CA GLY A 152 -7.63 -0.70 -13.36
C GLY A 152 -8.65 -0.16 -12.36
N HIS A 153 -8.41 -0.35 -11.05
CA HIS A 153 -9.31 0.11 -9.99
C HIS A 153 -9.27 1.62 -9.76
N TRP A 154 -8.33 2.35 -10.38
CA TRP A 154 -8.38 3.81 -10.39
C TRP A 154 -9.54 4.36 -11.23
N LYS A 155 -10.14 3.51 -12.07
CA LYS A 155 -11.35 3.84 -12.82
C LYS A 155 -12.60 3.50 -12.02
N GLY A 156 -13.59 4.38 -12.14
CA GLY A 156 -14.92 4.18 -11.60
C GLY A 156 -15.06 4.60 -10.15
N GLU A 157 -16.18 4.22 -9.55
CA GLU A 157 -16.56 4.67 -8.20
C GLU A 157 -15.87 3.87 -7.08
N GLY A 158 -15.12 2.82 -7.40
CA GLY A 158 -14.52 1.90 -6.44
C GLY A 158 -15.35 0.62 -6.26
N PHE A 159 -15.11 -0.08 -5.15
CA PHE A 159 -15.81 -1.33 -4.82
C PHE A 159 -16.20 -1.39 -3.34
N VAL A 160 -17.36 -2.00 -3.09
CA VAL A 160 -17.95 -2.11 -1.75
C VAL A 160 -17.35 -3.29 -1.01
N ILE A 161 -16.80 -3.02 0.17
CA ILE A 161 -16.25 -4.02 1.09
C ILE A 161 -17.22 -4.23 2.24
N LYS A 162 -17.63 -5.48 2.44
CA LYS A 162 -18.47 -5.87 3.57
C LYS A 162 -17.64 -5.95 4.84
N ARG A 163 -18.25 -5.57 5.96
CA ARG A 163 -17.63 -5.76 7.28
C ARG A 163 -17.45 -7.25 7.57
N PRO A 164 -16.23 -7.70 7.89
CA PRO A 164 -15.99 -9.06 8.36
C PRO A 164 -16.85 -9.40 9.59
N PRO A 165 -17.31 -10.66 9.73
CA PRO A 165 -18.16 -11.05 10.85
C PRO A 165 -17.43 -11.08 12.20
N MET A 166 -16.09 -11.17 12.19
CA MET A 166 -15.24 -11.16 13.39
C MET A 166 -14.32 -9.95 13.46
N GLY A 167 -13.92 -9.56 14.66
CA GLY A 167 -12.92 -8.52 14.90
C GLY A 167 -13.40 -7.06 14.81
N PHE A 168 -14.63 -6.82 14.33
CA PHE A 168 -15.23 -5.49 14.18
C PHE A 168 -16.57 -5.39 14.93
N SER A 169 -16.82 -4.27 15.61
CA SER A 169 -18.10 -4.06 16.32
C SER A 169 -19.26 -3.84 15.35
N LYS A 170 -20.48 -4.15 15.80
CA LYS A 170 -21.70 -3.92 15.02
C LYS A 170 -21.99 -2.44 14.74
N GLU A 171 -21.41 -1.52 15.51
CA GLU A 171 -21.52 -0.07 15.34
C GLU A 171 -20.71 0.47 14.16
N ARG A 172 -19.68 -0.26 13.70
CA ARG A 172 -18.97 0.10 12.47
C ARG A 172 -19.93 -0.02 11.27
N PRO A 173 -19.68 0.63 10.13
CA PRO A 173 -20.51 0.42 8.93
C PRO A 173 -20.61 -1.07 8.54
N SER A 174 -21.75 -1.54 8.07
CA SER A 174 -21.88 -2.91 7.56
C SER A 174 -21.14 -3.09 6.22
N GLU A 175 -20.97 -2.00 5.48
CA GLU A 175 -20.29 -1.92 4.19
C GLU A 175 -19.53 -0.59 4.11
N VAL A 176 -18.37 -0.60 3.47
CA VAL A 176 -17.54 0.58 3.23
C VAL A 176 -17.12 0.59 1.76
N LEU A 177 -17.26 1.74 1.10
CA LEU A 177 -16.75 1.94 -0.25
C LEU A 177 -15.24 2.22 -0.20
N LEU A 178 -14.45 1.43 -0.92
CA LEU A 178 -13.06 1.73 -1.20
C LEU A 178 -12.95 2.19 -2.66
N SER A 179 -12.50 3.43 -2.87
CA SER A 179 -12.29 4.01 -4.20
C SER A 179 -10.80 4.28 -4.38
N PRO A 180 -10.01 3.30 -4.89
CA PRO A 180 -8.62 3.55 -5.21
C PRO A 180 -8.50 4.66 -6.25
N LYS A 181 -7.50 5.51 -6.11
CA LYS A 181 -7.27 6.65 -7.02
C LYS A 181 -5.86 6.65 -7.57
N ILE A 182 -5.66 7.27 -8.73
CA ILE A 182 -4.31 7.59 -9.19
C ILE A 182 -3.65 8.61 -8.25
N MET A 183 -2.31 8.62 -8.18
CA MET A 183 -1.58 9.62 -7.40
C MET A 183 -1.61 10.99 -8.11
N PRO A 184 -1.70 12.12 -7.38
CA PRO A 184 -1.87 13.44 -7.99
C PRO A 184 -0.73 13.85 -8.93
N VAL A 185 0.53 13.64 -8.53
CA VAL A 185 1.70 13.96 -9.36
C VAL A 185 1.74 13.08 -10.61
N LEU A 186 1.46 11.78 -10.46
CA LEU A 186 1.39 10.87 -11.60
C LEU A 186 0.29 11.25 -12.60
N LEU A 187 -0.90 11.64 -12.15
CA LEU A 187 -1.96 12.12 -13.05
C LEU A 187 -1.50 13.37 -13.82
N ALA A 188 -0.81 14.28 -13.13
CA ALA A 188 -0.24 15.47 -13.75
C ALA A 188 0.83 15.17 -14.81
N ASP A 189 1.75 14.23 -14.54
CA ASP A 189 2.78 13.83 -15.51
C ASP A 189 2.20 13.09 -16.74
N PHE A 190 0.96 12.62 -16.62
CA PHE A 190 0.17 12.04 -17.71
C PHE A 190 -0.87 13.02 -18.28
N ASP A 191 -0.73 14.31 -18.00
CA ASP A 191 -1.56 15.39 -18.56
C ASP A 191 -3.07 15.17 -18.34
N GLY A 192 -3.44 14.56 -17.20
CA GLY A 192 -4.83 14.24 -16.88
C GLY A 192 -5.37 12.97 -17.55
N ASP A 193 -4.59 12.30 -18.40
CA ASP A 193 -4.99 11.09 -19.12
C ASP A 193 -4.81 9.82 -18.27
N LEU A 194 -5.83 9.53 -17.48
CA LEU A 194 -5.88 8.33 -16.63
C LEU A 194 -5.80 7.02 -17.45
N ASP A 195 -6.39 7.00 -18.64
CA ASP A 195 -6.43 5.81 -19.49
C ASP A 195 -5.03 5.46 -19.99
N LYS A 196 -4.30 6.48 -20.43
CA LYS A 196 -2.90 6.36 -20.83
C LYS A 196 -2.01 5.98 -19.66
N ALA A 197 -2.21 6.58 -18.48
CA ALA A 197 -1.46 6.21 -17.27
C ALA A 197 -1.62 4.72 -16.94
N ILE A 198 -2.85 4.21 -16.91
CA ILE A 198 -3.12 2.78 -16.65
C ILE A 198 -2.49 1.89 -17.72
N PHE A 199 -2.58 2.29 -18.99
CA PHE A 199 -1.97 1.55 -20.09
C PHE A 199 -0.44 1.44 -19.92
N GLU A 200 0.24 2.55 -19.65
CA GLU A 200 1.69 2.59 -19.48
C GLU A 200 2.14 1.80 -18.24
N MET A 201 1.44 1.90 -17.10
CA MET A 201 1.78 1.10 -15.91
C MET A 201 1.71 -0.40 -16.21
N ARG A 202 0.65 -0.84 -16.91
CA ARG A 202 0.51 -2.23 -17.34
C ARG A 202 1.61 -2.64 -18.33
N ARG A 203 2.02 -1.75 -19.24
CA ARG A 203 3.12 -2.01 -20.19
C ARG A 203 4.44 -2.18 -19.45
N LEU A 204 4.79 -1.27 -18.55
CA LEU A 204 6.00 -1.34 -17.74
C LEU A 204 6.04 -2.62 -16.91
N CYS A 205 4.95 -2.95 -16.19
CA CYS A 205 4.89 -4.18 -15.41
C CYS A 205 5.09 -5.45 -16.26
N ARG A 206 4.64 -5.48 -17.52
CA ARG A 206 4.90 -6.62 -18.41
C ARG A 206 6.40 -6.78 -18.70
N GLY A 207 7.09 -5.67 -18.99
CA GLY A 207 8.54 -5.68 -19.24
C GLY A 207 9.33 -6.09 -17.99
N VAL A 208 9.08 -5.44 -16.85
CA VAL A 208 9.77 -5.74 -15.58
C VAL A 208 9.56 -7.18 -15.14
N LYS A 209 8.32 -7.70 -15.26
CA LYS A 209 8.03 -9.10 -14.95
C LYS A 209 8.84 -10.08 -15.81
N GLN A 210 9.05 -9.78 -17.09
CA GLN A 210 9.88 -10.63 -17.96
C GLN A 210 11.33 -10.64 -17.49
N SER A 211 11.89 -9.49 -17.12
CA SER A 211 13.24 -9.39 -16.54
C SER A 211 13.34 -10.17 -15.22
N MET A 212 12.36 -10.02 -14.32
CA MET A 212 12.30 -10.77 -13.07
C MET A 212 12.17 -12.29 -13.27
N ALA A 213 11.43 -12.73 -14.29
CA ALA A 213 11.29 -14.15 -14.61
C ALA A 213 12.61 -14.74 -15.11
N ARG A 214 13.37 -13.99 -15.93
CA ARG A 214 14.70 -14.40 -16.42
C ARG A 214 15.75 -14.46 -15.32
N ALA A 215 15.70 -13.53 -14.37
CA ALA A 215 16.65 -13.45 -13.28
C ALA A 215 16.40 -14.48 -12.15
N ARG A 216 15.22 -15.10 -12.11
CA ARG A 216 14.83 -15.99 -11.02
C ARG A 216 15.49 -17.38 -11.15
N PRO A 217 16.27 -17.83 -10.16
CA PRO A 217 16.95 -19.12 -10.27
C PRO A 217 16.09 -20.33 -9.86
N PHE A 218 14.83 -20.13 -9.47
CA PHE A 218 13.94 -21.18 -8.94
C PHE A 218 12.47 -20.96 -9.32
N PRO A 219 11.63 -22.01 -9.34
CA PRO A 219 10.20 -21.85 -9.57
C PRO A 219 9.53 -21.07 -8.42
N PRO A 220 8.46 -20.30 -8.70
CA PRO A 220 7.67 -19.66 -7.66
C PRO A 220 6.96 -20.69 -6.77
N LEU A 221 6.64 -20.30 -5.53
CA LEU A 221 5.96 -21.17 -4.55
C LEU A 221 4.58 -21.64 -5.04
N GLY A 222 3.81 -20.73 -5.63
CA GLY A 222 2.52 -20.99 -6.27
C GLY A 222 1.31 -20.91 -5.33
N ALA A 223 0.14 -20.63 -5.92
CA ALA A 223 -1.11 -20.37 -5.20
C ALA A 223 -1.57 -21.50 -4.27
N ARG A 224 -1.29 -22.76 -4.63
CA ARG A 224 -1.65 -23.93 -3.82
C ARG A 224 -0.89 -23.93 -2.49
N ARG A 225 0.43 -23.83 -2.55
CA ARG A 225 1.30 -23.81 -1.35
C ARG A 225 1.06 -22.56 -0.50
N LEU A 226 0.83 -21.40 -1.12
CA LEU A 226 0.50 -20.17 -0.39
C LEU A 226 -0.76 -20.29 0.47
N ARG A 227 -1.79 -21.02 0.01
CA ARG A 227 -3.00 -21.30 0.79
C ARG A 227 -2.79 -22.31 1.91
N GLN A 228 -1.72 -23.10 1.84
CA GLN A 228 -1.37 -24.12 2.81
C GLN A 228 -0.40 -23.62 3.88
N LEU A 229 0.11 -22.39 3.74
CA LEU A 229 0.94 -21.77 4.78
C LEU A 229 0.17 -21.73 6.09
N HIS A 230 0.80 -22.15 7.17
CA HIS A 230 0.27 -21.97 8.51
C HIS A 230 0.50 -20.50 8.94
N PRO A 231 -0.43 -19.85 9.66
CA PRO A 231 -0.25 -18.44 10.07
C PRO A 231 1.03 -18.17 10.89
N PHE A 232 1.56 -19.20 11.57
CA PHE A 232 2.79 -19.13 12.36
C PHE A 232 4.05 -19.57 11.62
N ASP A 233 3.94 -19.89 10.33
CA ASP A 233 5.09 -20.09 9.46
C ASP A 233 5.92 -18.81 9.37
N GLU A 234 7.22 -18.98 9.25
CA GLU A 234 8.19 -17.90 9.04
C GLU A 234 9.15 -18.28 7.91
N PRO A 235 9.74 -17.29 7.22
CA PRO A 235 10.73 -17.58 6.19
C PRO A 235 11.98 -18.19 6.84
N ASN A 236 12.62 -19.11 6.12
CA ASN A 236 13.82 -19.83 6.58
C ASN A 236 15.10 -19.00 6.48
N SER A 237 15.02 -17.80 5.90
CA SER A 237 16.16 -16.90 5.82
C SER A 237 16.45 -16.24 7.17
N PRO A 238 17.73 -16.07 7.54
CA PRO A 238 18.11 -15.34 8.75
C PRO A 238 17.43 -13.98 8.82
N ALA A 239 17.05 -13.57 10.03
CA ALA A 239 16.61 -12.19 10.24
C ALA A 239 17.78 -11.25 9.98
N GLU A 240 17.56 -10.17 9.21
CA GLU A 240 18.57 -9.13 9.03
C GLU A 240 18.96 -8.52 10.40
N GLU A 241 20.24 -8.65 10.78
CA GLU A 241 20.75 -8.14 12.07
C GLU A 241 20.68 -6.62 12.14
N THR A 242 21.05 -5.94 11.05
CA THR A 242 20.96 -4.49 10.90
C THR A 242 20.70 -4.14 9.43
N GLY A 243 19.43 -3.95 9.07
CA GLY A 243 19.07 -3.50 7.73
C GLY A 243 19.60 -2.08 7.43
N PRO A 244 19.76 -1.71 6.15
CA PRO A 244 20.16 -0.36 5.77
C PRO A 244 19.16 0.68 6.29
N ILE A 245 19.63 1.92 6.50
CA ILE A 245 18.76 3.05 6.84
C ILE A 245 17.78 3.25 5.68
N ILE A 246 16.53 2.88 5.90
CA ILE A 246 15.50 3.02 4.87
C ILE A 246 15.15 4.51 4.74
N PRO A 247 15.21 5.10 3.53
CA PRO A 247 15.02 6.53 3.35
C PRO A 247 13.58 6.95 3.70
N SER A 248 13.44 8.20 4.16
CA SER A 248 12.14 8.81 4.47
C SER A 248 11.48 9.49 3.27
N PHE A 249 12.20 9.61 2.15
CA PHE A 249 11.70 10.14 0.89
C PHE A 249 12.38 9.43 -0.28
N ARG A 250 11.79 9.52 -1.48
CA ARG A 250 12.38 9.05 -2.74
C ARG A 250 12.17 10.08 -3.84
N ILE A 251 13.20 10.23 -4.66
CA ILE A 251 13.23 10.97 -5.92
C ILE A 251 13.66 9.95 -6.97
N GLY A 252 12.88 9.80 -8.02
CA GLY A 252 13.16 8.90 -9.12
C GLY A 252 13.85 9.59 -10.29
N ALA A 253 13.73 10.92 -10.40
CA ALA A 253 14.40 11.70 -11.43
C ALA A 253 15.92 11.44 -11.41
N ARG A 254 16.52 11.26 -12.59
CA ARG A 254 17.95 10.97 -12.75
C ARG A 254 18.77 12.24 -13.09
N GLY A 255 20.08 12.08 -13.21
CA GLY A 255 21.01 13.14 -13.63
C GLY A 255 21.23 14.25 -12.60
N LEU A 256 21.68 15.42 -13.09
CA LEU A 256 21.99 16.59 -12.25
C LEU A 256 20.76 17.11 -11.49
N VAL A 257 19.61 17.16 -12.16
CA VAL A 257 18.34 17.62 -11.57
C VAL A 257 17.91 16.72 -10.42
N GLY A 258 17.90 15.40 -10.64
CA GLY A 258 17.58 14.42 -9.59
C GLY A 258 18.54 14.52 -8.39
N SER A 259 19.84 14.63 -8.67
CA SER A 259 20.87 14.74 -7.65
C SER A 259 20.74 16.01 -6.79
N GLU A 260 20.43 17.15 -7.42
CA GLU A 260 20.22 18.43 -6.73
C GLU A 260 18.98 18.36 -5.83
N ARG A 261 17.85 17.88 -6.36
CA ARG A 261 16.61 17.71 -5.58
C ARG A 261 16.82 16.76 -4.41
N TYR A 262 17.58 15.68 -4.61
CA TYR A 262 17.92 14.75 -3.55
C TYR A 262 18.74 15.41 -2.44
N ARG A 263 19.80 16.16 -2.79
CA ARG A 263 20.63 16.88 -1.81
C ARG A 263 19.83 17.92 -1.01
N ARG A 264 18.94 18.66 -1.68
CA ARG A 264 18.04 19.61 -1.02
C ARG A 264 17.07 18.92 -0.06
N ALA A 265 16.39 17.86 -0.52
CA ALA A 265 15.46 17.08 0.31
C ALA A 265 16.17 16.43 1.52
N ALA A 266 17.38 15.91 1.34
CA ALA A 266 18.18 15.34 2.43
C ALA A 266 18.55 16.40 3.48
N THR A 267 18.99 17.58 3.03
CA THR A 267 19.31 18.73 3.88
C THR A 267 18.09 19.21 4.67
N GLU A 268 16.93 19.24 4.01
CA GLU A 268 15.66 19.61 4.63
C GLU A 268 15.26 18.63 5.73
N VAL A 269 15.32 17.31 5.49
CA VAL A 269 15.03 16.29 6.52
C VAL A 269 16.00 16.39 7.70
N ALA A 270 17.29 16.59 7.43
CA ALA A 270 18.30 16.76 8.48
C ALA A 270 18.02 18.02 9.32
N THR A 271 17.67 19.13 8.67
CA THR A 271 17.33 20.40 9.32
C THR A 271 16.06 20.28 10.15
N PHE A 272 14.99 19.68 9.61
CA PHE A 272 13.77 19.39 10.35
C PHE A 272 14.05 18.62 11.64
N ARG A 273 14.84 17.53 11.55
CA ARG A 273 15.19 16.71 12.72
C ARG A 273 16.00 17.48 13.76
N ARG A 274 16.96 18.30 13.33
CA ARG A 274 17.77 19.15 14.21
C ARG A 274 16.91 20.19 14.92
N CYS A 275 16.10 20.95 14.17
CA CYS A 275 15.19 21.95 14.71
C CYS A 275 14.18 21.31 15.66
N HIS A 276 13.54 20.21 15.27
CA HIS A 276 12.60 19.49 16.14
C HIS A 276 13.26 19.03 17.45
N ARG A 277 14.52 18.55 17.40
CA ARG A 277 15.27 18.16 18.61
C ARG A 277 15.52 19.37 19.51
N GLN A 278 15.94 20.49 18.92
CA GLN A 278 16.19 21.74 19.64
C GLN A 278 14.91 22.26 20.32
N ARG A 279 13.80 22.41 19.58
CA ARG A 279 12.51 22.87 20.13
C ARG A 279 11.99 21.94 21.23
N ARG A 280 12.30 20.64 21.16
CA ARG A 280 11.99 19.70 22.24
C ARG A 280 12.82 19.95 23.51
N LEU A 281 14.09 20.36 23.39
CA LEU A 281 14.94 20.69 24.54
C LEU A 281 14.50 21.99 25.20
N GLU A 282 14.20 23.03 24.40
CA GLU A 282 13.60 24.29 24.85
C GLU A 282 12.30 24.03 25.63
N ARG A 283 11.38 23.23 25.07
CA ARG A 283 10.14 22.84 25.76
C ARG A 283 10.38 22.10 27.08
N ARG A 284 11.43 21.26 27.17
CA ARG A 284 11.78 20.57 28.42
C ARG A 284 12.27 21.53 29.51
N ARG A 285 12.76 22.71 29.14
CA ARG A 285 13.17 23.78 30.06
C ARG A 285 12.00 24.66 30.52
N GLY A 286 10.78 24.39 30.06
CA GLY A 286 9.58 25.16 30.40
C GLY A 286 9.22 26.23 29.36
N GLU A 287 9.97 26.34 28.26
CA GLU A 287 9.67 27.27 27.18
C GLU A 287 8.49 26.78 26.32
N THR A 288 7.89 27.68 25.54
CA THR A 288 6.75 27.39 24.64
C THR A 288 7.12 27.57 23.15
N PRO A 289 8.13 26.84 22.64
CA PRO A 289 8.58 27.02 21.27
C PRO A 289 7.56 26.54 20.23
N SER A 290 7.54 27.20 19.07
CA SER A 290 6.93 26.66 17.87
C SER A 290 7.78 25.51 17.31
N PHE A 291 7.17 24.51 16.69
CA PHE A 291 7.85 23.36 16.09
C PHE A 291 7.92 23.50 14.57
N PRO A 292 8.91 22.88 13.89
CA PRO A 292 9.00 22.98 12.44
C PRO A 292 7.79 22.32 11.75
N HIS A 293 7.40 22.87 10.59
CA HIS A 293 6.29 22.37 9.79
C HIS A 293 6.38 20.87 9.52
N GLY A 294 5.23 20.18 9.62
CA GLY A 294 5.15 18.73 9.54
C GLY A 294 5.32 17.99 10.88
N THR A 295 5.50 18.72 12.00
CA THR A 295 5.44 18.13 13.35
C THR A 295 4.01 17.72 13.69
N TYR A 296 3.76 16.41 13.81
CA TYR A 296 2.40 15.88 14.03
C TYR A 296 2.03 15.66 15.50
N GLU A 297 2.74 14.75 16.20
CA GLU A 297 2.25 14.23 17.48
C GLU A 297 2.19 15.31 18.56
N LEU A 298 3.19 16.19 18.61
CA LEU A 298 3.20 17.32 19.54
C LEU A 298 2.09 18.32 19.22
N ARG A 299 1.82 18.59 17.93
CA ARG A 299 0.74 19.49 17.52
C ARG A 299 -0.62 18.93 17.95
N VAL A 300 -0.88 17.66 17.62
CA VAL A 300 -2.21 17.04 17.82
C VAL A 300 -2.47 16.68 19.28
N ARG A 301 -1.48 16.16 20.02
CA ARG A 301 -1.69 15.69 21.41
C ARG A 301 -1.38 16.73 22.47
N HIS A 302 -0.54 17.72 22.15
CA HIS A 302 -0.07 18.71 23.11
C HIS A 302 -0.36 20.15 22.69
N GLY A 303 -1.02 20.37 21.55
CA GLY A 303 -1.41 21.70 21.09
C GLY A 303 -0.23 22.64 20.81
N VAL A 304 0.97 22.11 20.56
CA VAL A 304 2.13 23.00 20.31
C VAL A 304 1.95 23.72 18.96
N PRO A 305 2.32 25.01 18.88
CA PRO A 305 2.31 25.72 17.61
C PRO A 305 3.33 25.11 16.65
N VAL A 306 3.05 25.25 15.35
CA VAL A 306 3.90 24.75 14.28
C VAL A 306 4.11 25.87 13.24
N ASP A 307 5.36 26.09 12.86
CA ASP A 307 5.77 27.08 11.86
C ASP A 307 5.19 26.73 10.47
N PRO A 308 5.01 27.73 9.58
CA PRO A 308 4.68 27.46 8.17
C PRO A 308 5.84 26.71 7.47
N PRO A 309 5.57 26.01 6.35
CA PRO A 309 6.64 25.41 5.56
C PRO A 309 7.55 26.51 5.01
N LEU A 310 8.84 26.19 4.83
CA LEU A 310 9.76 27.09 4.14
C LEU A 310 9.28 27.31 2.69
N PRO A 311 9.46 28.51 2.10
CA PRO A 311 9.04 28.78 0.72
C PRO A 311 9.61 27.80 -0.31
N ASP A 312 10.79 27.26 -0.02
CA ASP A 312 11.53 26.31 -0.82
C ASP A 312 11.54 24.89 -0.18
N ALA A 313 10.57 24.57 0.67
CA ALA A 313 10.43 23.21 1.18
C ALA A 313 10.07 22.23 0.04
N LEU A 314 10.68 21.05 0.04
CA LEU A 314 10.34 19.92 -0.84
C LEU A 314 9.62 18.82 -0.06
N VAL A 315 10.20 18.42 1.08
CA VAL A 315 9.72 17.28 1.90
C VAL A 315 8.68 17.70 2.93
N ALA A 316 8.73 18.94 3.39
CA ALA A 316 7.78 19.53 4.33
C ALA A 316 6.75 20.43 3.61
N ALA A 317 6.87 20.69 2.31
CA ALA A 317 5.80 21.37 1.59
C ALA A 317 4.58 20.45 1.45
N PRO A 318 3.34 20.95 1.61
CA PRO A 318 2.14 20.25 1.17
C PRO A 318 2.28 19.77 -0.28
N GLY A 319 1.85 18.53 -0.55
CA GLY A 319 1.76 18.03 -1.93
C GLY A 319 0.43 18.41 -2.58
N PRO A 320 0.32 18.27 -3.92
CA PRO A 320 -0.95 18.47 -4.61
C PRO A 320 -1.97 17.41 -4.20
N LEU A 321 -3.23 17.80 -4.08
CA LEU A 321 -4.36 16.89 -3.90
C LEU A 321 -4.93 16.50 -5.27
N LEU A 322 -5.55 15.33 -5.36
CA LEU A 322 -6.04 14.84 -6.64
C LEU A 322 -7.10 15.76 -7.26
N HIS A 323 -8.06 16.19 -6.44
CA HIS A 323 -9.13 17.07 -6.91
C HIS A 323 -8.62 18.47 -7.34
N GLU A 324 -7.50 18.93 -6.78
CA GLU A 324 -6.84 20.17 -7.21
C GLU A 324 -6.29 19.98 -8.63
N VAL A 325 -5.57 18.88 -8.87
CA VAL A 325 -5.02 18.54 -10.20
C VAL A 325 -6.13 18.33 -11.24
N GLU A 326 -7.20 17.62 -10.89
CA GLU A 326 -8.37 17.41 -11.76
C GLU A 326 -9.04 18.74 -12.13
N ALA A 327 -9.20 19.65 -11.16
CA ALA A 327 -9.79 20.97 -11.39
C ALA A 327 -8.91 21.86 -12.28
N GLU A 328 -7.58 21.78 -12.14
CA GLU A 328 -6.63 22.51 -13.01
C GLU A 328 -6.77 22.10 -14.47
N PHE A 329 -6.84 20.79 -14.75
CA PHE A 329 -7.06 20.28 -16.12
C PHE A 329 -8.45 20.65 -16.64
N ALA A 330 -9.49 20.48 -15.82
CA ALA A 330 -10.87 20.81 -16.21
C ALA A 330 -11.05 22.31 -16.54
N SER A 331 -10.26 23.19 -15.91
CA SER A 331 -10.28 24.63 -16.16
C SER A 331 -9.29 25.11 -17.22
N GLY A 332 -8.49 24.22 -17.82
CA GLY A 332 -7.47 24.58 -18.81
C GLY A 332 -6.33 25.42 -18.23
N LYS A 333 -6.17 25.48 -16.90
CA LYS A 333 -5.11 26.25 -16.24
C LYS A 333 -3.74 25.59 -16.28
N ARG A 334 -3.68 24.34 -16.72
CA ARG A 334 -2.47 23.52 -16.74
C ARG A 334 -2.13 23.11 -18.15
N GLU A 335 -0.95 23.53 -18.59
CA GLU A 335 -0.38 23.11 -19.86
C GLU A 335 0.14 21.66 -19.77
N PRO A 336 0.00 20.86 -20.86
CA PRO A 336 0.60 19.55 -20.95
C PRO A 336 2.11 19.62 -20.73
N THR A 337 2.62 18.75 -19.88
CA THR A 337 4.04 18.70 -19.53
C THR A 337 4.87 17.94 -20.55
N GLY A 338 4.25 17.03 -21.32
CA GLY A 338 4.94 16.16 -22.27
C GLY A 338 5.93 15.17 -21.62
N ARG A 339 5.97 15.08 -20.28
CA ARG A 339 6.98 14.33 -19.52
C ARG A 339 6.79 12.81 -19.59
N ARG A 340 5.62 12.34 -19.97
CA ARG A 340 5.23 10.92 -19.94
C ARG A 340 6.23 9.98 -20.61
N GLU A 341 6.78 10.35 -21.77
CA GLU A 341 7.65 9.48 -22.57
C GLU A 341 9.00 9.33 -21.90
N THR A 342 9.62 10.45 -21.51
CA THR A 342 10.86 10.47 -20.74
C THR A 342 10.71 9.73 -19.41
N LEU A 343 9.64 10.00 -18.66
CA LEU A 343 9.37 9.38 -17.36
C LEU A 343 9.25 7.86 -17.46
N THR A 344 8.49 7.35 -18.43
CA THR A 344 8.31 5.89 -18.58
C THR A 344 9.56 5.20 -19.11
N ALA A 345 10.35 5.86 -19.95
CA ALA A 345 11.64 5.34 -20.41
C ALA A 345 12.66 5.24 -19.26
N GLU A 346 12.85 6.32 -18.49
CA GLU A 346 13.79 6.34 -17.36
C GLU A 346 13.48 5.25 -16.33
N VAL A 347 12.20 5.04 -16.03
CA VAL A 347 11.78 3.99 -15.09
C VAL A 347 11.98 2.59 -15.68
N ALA A 348 11.73 2.39 -16.97
CA ALA A 348 11.97 1.10 -17.62
C ALA A 348 13.45 0.71 -17.59
N ASP A 349 14.35 1.66 -17.87
CA ASP A 349 15.79 1.44 -17.83
C ASP A 349 16.25 1.12 -16.40
N ALA A 350 15.78 1.88 -15.42
CA ALA A 350 16.09 1.66 -14.01
C ALA A 350 15.70 0.25 -13.53
N TRP A 351 14.52 -0.24 -13.93
CA TRP A 351 14.09 -1.59 -13.57
C TRP A 351 14.85 -2.68 -14.31
N THR A 352 15.28 -2.42 -15.54
CA THR A 352 16.10 -3.37 -16.30
C THR A 352 17.44 -3.61 -15.60
N GLU A 353 18.06 -2.56 -15.07
CA GLU A 353 19.30 -2.62 -14.29
C GLU A 353 19.08 -3.31 -12.92
N ALA A 354 17.96 -2.99 -12.24
CA ALA A 354 17.73 -3.42 -10.86
C ALA A 354 17.06 -4.79 -10.71
N ALA A 355 16.42 -5.34 -11.75
CA ALA A 355 15.54 -6.51 -11.64
C ALA A 355 16.21 -7.72 -10.98
N SER A 356 17.45 -8.04 -11.37
CA SER A 356 18.18 -9.18 -10.81
C SER A 356 18.51 -9.00 -9.33
N ALA A 357 18.93 -7.80 -8.94
CA ALA A 357 19.21 -7.48 -7.53
C ALA A 357 17.94 -7.54 -6.67
N VAL A 358 16.83 -6.99 -7.18
CA VAL A 358 15.53 -7.03 -6.48
C VAL A 358 15.06 -8.47 -6.30
N VAL A 359 15.12 -9.32 -7.34
CA VAL A 359 14.72 -10.74 -7.22
C VAL A 359 15.61 -11.47 -6.21
N ALA A 360 16.93 -11.24 -6.22
CA ALA A 360 17.84 -11.88 -5.28
C ALA A 360 17.52 -11.49 -3.83
N THR A 361 17.31 -10.21 -3.55
CA THR A 361 16.99 -9.71 -2.20
C THR A 361 15.62 -10.19 -1.73
N GLU A 362 14.57 -9.94 -2.52
CA GLU A 362 13.18 -10.21 -2.12
C GLU A 362 12.90 -11.70 -1.92
N ALA A 363 13.45 -12.53 -2.80
CA ALA A 363 13.22 -13.97 -2.72
C ALA A 363 14.04 -14.63 -1.61
N THR A 364 15.14 -14.01 -1.17
CA THR A 364 15.84 -14.39 0.05
C THR A 364 15.02 -13.99 1.28
N ASP A 365 14.43 -12.79 1.32
CA ASP A 365 13.60 -12.35 2.46
C ASP A 365 12.31 -13.17 2.65
N LEU A 366 11.84 -13.90 1.63
CA LEU A 366 10.60 -14.70 1.71
C LEU A 366 10.79 -16.17 1.33
N ASP A 367 11.86 -16.79 1.84
CA ASP A 367 12.10 -18.21 1.59
C ASP A 367 11.23 -19.14 2.47
N PHE A 368 10.03 -19.44 2.01
CA PHE A 368 9.13 -20.43 2.61
C PHE A 368 9.29 -21.86 2.01
N ARG A 369 10.33 -22.12 1.20
CA ARG A 369 10.40 -23.35 0.39
C ARG A 369 10.73 -24.60 1.19
N ALA A 370 11.45 -24.46 2.32
CA ALA A 370 11.83 -25.58 3.17
C ALA A 370 10.78 -25.97 4.22
N LEU A 371 9.65 -25.26 4.29
CA LEU A 371 8.56 -25.64 5.20
C LEU A 371 7.99 -26.98 4.76
N ARG A 372 8.19 -27.98 5.63
CA ARG A 372 7.82 -29.37 5.41
C ARG A 372 6.34 -29.44 5.04
N THR A 373 6.03 -30.09 3.93
CA THR A 373 4.76 -30.83 3.83
C THR A 373 4.71 -31.79 5.02
N PRO A 374 3.60 -31.88 5.77
CA PRO A 374 3.38 -33.03 6.64
C PRO A 374 3.63 -34.26 5.77
N GLU A 375 4.57 -35.09 6.19
CA GLU A 375 4.88 -36.34 5.53
C GLU A 375 3.56 -37.11 5.37
N ALA A 376 3.26 -37.47 4.12
CA ALA A 376 2.32 -38.53 3.84
C ALA A 376 2.98 -39.82 4.34
N GLU A 377 2.97 -40.05 5.65
CA GLU A 377 3.23 -41.35 6.22
C GLU A 377 2.01 -42.23 5.94
N GLY A 378 2.16 -43.12 4.97
CA GLY A 378 1.44 -44.38 4.86
C GLY A 378 -0.09 -44.30 4.76
N ALA A 379 -0.61 -44.08 3.56
CA ALA A 379 -1.87 -44.67 3.14
C ALA A 379 -1.69 -45.23 1.73
N SER A 380 -1.65 -46.55 1.66
CA SER A 380 -1.79 -47.32 0.43
C SER A 380 -3.01 -46.85 -0.36
N ASP A 381 -2.87 -46.82 -1.68
CA ASP A 381 -3.99 -46.77 -2.62
C ASP A 381 -5.01 -47.85 -2.25
N THR A 382 -6.14 -47.43 -1.68
CA THR A 382 -7.49 -48.02 -1.64
C THR A 382 -8.17 -47.59 -0.35
N ASP A 383 -8.78 -46.41 -0.35
CA ASP A 383 -10.14 -46.20 0.15
C ASP A 383 -10.51 -44.71 0.07
N ASP A 384 -11.69 -44.45 -0.46
CA ASP A 384 -12.34 -43.14 -0.53
C ASP A 384 -12.82 -42.71 0.87
N PRO A 385 -12.45 -41.51 1.35
CA PRO A 385 -13.30 -40.81 2.28
C PRO A 385 -13.61 -39.42 1.71
N THR A 386 -14.69 -39.36 0.94
CA THR A 386 -15.51 -38.15 0.77
C THR A 386 -15.57 -37.34 2.07
N PRO A 387 -15.04 -36.10 2.11
CA PRO A 387 -15.25 -35.23 3.25
C PRO A 387 -16.70 -34.77 3.22
N ARG A 388 -17.53 -35.30 4.12
CA ARG A 388 -18.90 -34.83 4.32
C ARG A 388 -18.86 -33.34 4.67
N PRO A 389 -19.51 -32.45 3.90
CA PRO A 389 -19.61 -31.05 4.25
C PRO A 389 -20.51 -30.92 5.48
N ARG A 390 -19.95 -30.43 6.59
CA ARG A 390 -20.75 -29.95 7.72
C ARG A 390 -21.56 -28.76 7.20
N ARG A 391 -22.87 -28.94 7.10
CA ARG A 391 -23.85 -27.97 6.57
C ARG A 391 -23.70 -26.62 7.30
N LEU A 392 -22.96 -25.69 6.70
CA LEU A 392 -23.22 -24.26 6.88
C LEU A 392 -24.55 -23.97 6.16
N ARG A 393 -25.49 -23.37 6.88
CA ARG A 393 -26.78 -22.94 6.31
C ARG A 393 -26.51 -22.06 5.10
N SER A 394 -26.86 -22.57 3.93
CA SER A 394 -26.70 -21.93 2.63
C SER A 394 -27.65 -20.75 2.50
N GLY A 395 -27.15 -19.53 2.72
CA GLY A 395 -27.69 -18.31 2.14
C GLY A 395 -26.95 -17.99 0.85
N SER A 396 -27.02 -18.86 -0.16
CA SER A 396 -26.39 -18.62 -1.46
C SER A 396 -27.11 -17.48 -2.19
N ARG A 397 -26.49 -16.30 -2.26
CA ARG A 397 -26.82 -15.31 -3.31
C ARG A 397 -25.64 -15.18 -4.23
N ARG A 398 -25.83 -15.67 -5.46
CA ARG A 398 -24.97 -15.42 -6.62
C ARG A 398 -24.73 -13.91 -6.74
N LEU A 399 -23.49 -13.51 -6.99
CA LEU A 399 -23.19 -12.20 -7.55
C LEU A 399 -23.87 -12.14 -8.94
N VAL A 400 -24.99 -11.41 -9.01
CA VAL A 400 -25.64 -11.08 -10.29
C VAL A 400 -24.90 -9.87 -10.85
N PRO A 401 -24.40 -9.90 -12.09
CA PRO A 401 -23.86 -8.70 -12.74
C PRO A 401 -25.03 -7.72 -12.97
N LEU A 402 -24.97 -6.56 -12.34
CA LEU A 402 -25.96 -5.50 -12.57
C LEU A 402 -25.83 -4.98 -14.00
N LEU A 403 -26.92 -5.17 -14.75
CA LEU A 403 -27.14 -4.65 -16.09
C LEU A 403 -26.97 -3.13 -16.13
N ARG A 404 -26.23 -2.71 -17.14
CA ARG A 404 -26.00 -1.33 -17.60
C ARG A 404 -27.34 -0.59 -17.74
N VAL A 405 -27.65 0.34 -16.83
CA VAL A 405 -28.83 1.21 -16.95
C VAL A 405 -28.62 2.18 -18.11
N LYS A 406 -29.25 1.90 -19.26
CA LYS A 406 -29.39 2.87 -20.35
C LYS A 406 -30.36 3.98 -19.90
N ARG A 407 -29.86 5.19 -19.69
CA ARG A 407 -30.71 6.39 -19.56
C ARG A 407 -31.51 6.58 -20.85
N ARG A 408 -32.84 6.35 -20.80
CA ARG A 408 -33.78 6.83 -21.82
C ARG A 408 -33.94 8.34 -21.63
N ARG A 409 -33.56 9.11 -22.66
CA ARG A 409 -33.92 10.52 -22.81
C ARG A 409 -35.45 10.65 -22.79
N SER A 410 -36.01 11.36 -21.83
CA SER A 410 -37.40 11.82 -21.89
C SER A 410 -37.50 12.92 -22.97
N LYS A 411 -38.31 12.65 -24.00
CA LYS A 411 -38.78 13.71 -24.91
C LYS A 411 -39.86 14.49 -24.19
N GLY A 412 -39.71 15.81 -24.16
CA GLY A 412 -40.72 16.72 -23.64
C GLY A 412 -42.04 16.59 -24.38
N LYS A 413 -43.14 16.66 -23.63
CA LYS A 413 -44.44 17.11 -24.12
C LYS A 413 -44.78 18.35 -23.32
N GLY A 414 -44.91 19.48 -24.02
CA GLY A 414 -45.44 20.72 -23.46
C GLY A 414 -46.92 20.58 -23.10
N PRO A 415 -47.47 21.51 -22.31
CA PRO A 415 -48.86 21.46 -21.88
C PRO A 415 -49.80 21.94 -23.00
N PRO A 416 -51.04 21.43 -23.08
CA PRO A 416 -52.08 22.11 -23.84
C PRO A 416 -52.65 23.27 -23.02
N ARG A 417 -53.23 24.21 -23.77
CA ARG A 417 -53.75 25.54 -23.42
C ARG A 417 -54.58 25.63 -22.14
#